data_AF-A0A3N5LWG4-F1
#
_entry.id   AF-A0A3N5LWG4-F1
#
_cell.length_a   1.000
_cell.length_b   1.000
_cell.length_c   1.000
_cell.angle_alpha   90.00
_cell.angle_beta   90.00
_cell.angle_gamma   90.00
#
_symmetry.space_group_name_H-M   'P 1'
#
loop_
_entity.id
_entity.type
_entity.pdbx_description
1 polymer ?
#
loop_
_entity_poly.entity_id
_entity_poly.type
_entity_poly.pdbx_seq_one_letter_code
_entity_poly.pdbx_strand_id
1 'polypeptide(L)'
;MKAQATYNCQSCRDSGWILSKNDNVEAVVPCPDCRKAKTTNRLLKDAGIPPRYFDRGLDAYFAHSRSQEEAAKRAAEYIEGFPDVPRGLLFAGPPGVGKTHLSVAILKNLILEKGVAGKFIDETEFLRRLQYSYGPDSAETEREVLLPLMKVDLLVWDDLGTGRPTEWAMETIRTLLNHRYTFQKQTIFSTNWSLRLESVKPGETAEPSLAERIGTRLLSRIMEMCEIIQVTGPDARKEIQKAGLDFQQSRKRADQIIVQAGRLECEKCRSISIEERGKSEPRRNKAGEYVDVFCSCKQCGRDFIARMYSGKNQVEYLKGLED
;
A
#
# COMPACT_ATOMS: atom_id res chain seq x y z
N MET A 1 -21.62 -29.91 -23.38
CA MET A 1 -20.53 -28.92 -23.53
C MET A 1 -19.28 -29.50 -22.88
N LYS A 2 -18.18 -29.70 -23.62
CA LYS A 2 -16.92 -30.17 -23.03
C LYS A 2 -16.29 -28.99 -22.26
N ALA A 3 -16.02 -29.17 -20.98
CA ALA A 3 -15.28 -28.19 -20.19
C ALA A 3 -13.92 -27.94 -20.85
N GLN A 4 -13.65 -26.70 -21.27
CA GLN A 4 -12.33 -26.32 -21.75
C GLN A 4 -11.36 -26.42 -20.56
N ALA A 5 -10.28 -27.17 -20.73
CA ALA A 5 -9.22 -27.24 -19.73
C ALA A 5 -8.62 -25.84 -19.53
N THR A 6 -8.77 -25.29 -18.33
CA THR A 6 -8.12 -24.05 -17.90
C THR A 6 -6.66 -24.36 -17.52
N TYR A 7 -5.74 -23.94 -18.39
CA TYR A 7 -4.29 -24.00 -18.13
C TYR A 7 -3.79 -22.70 -17.47
N ASN A 8 -2.79 -22.79 -16.58
CA ASN A 8 -2.18 -21.61 -15.96
C ASN A 8 -1.31 -20.83 -16.95
N CYS A 9 -0.62 -21.52 -17.85
CA CYS A 9 0.09 -20.93 -18.99
C CYS A 9 -0.53 -21.41 -20.30
N GLN A 10 -1.19 -20.50 -21.01
CA GLN A 10 -1.85 -20.82 -22.29
C GLN A 10 -0.84 -21.16 -23.40
N SER A 11 0.36 -20.59 -23.35
CA SER A 11 1.40 -20.76 -24.37
C SER A 11 1.99 -22.18 -24.39
N CYS A 12 2.21 -22.78 -23.21
CA CYS A 12 2.78 -24.12 -23.11
C CYS A 12 1.81 -25.18 -22.56
N ARG A 13 0.58 -24.79 -22.21
CA ARG A 13 -0.43 -25.64 -21.55
C ARG A 13 0.15 -26.35 -20.32
N ASP A 14 0.82 -25.58 -19.48
CA ASP A 14 1.48 -26.01 -18.24
C ASP A 14 2.62 -27.03 -18.40
N SER A 15 3.02 -27.37 -19.63
CA SER A 15 4.18 -28.25 -19.86
C SER A 15 5.52 -27.60 -19.50
N GLY A 16 5.60 -26.26 -19.53
CA GLY A 16 6.82 -25.50 -19.32
C GLY A 16 7.76 -25.44 -20.55
N TRP A 17 7.39 -26.03 -21.67
CA TRP A 17 8.20 -26.10 -22.90
C TRP A 17 7.38 -25.74 -24.14
N ILE A 18 8.01 -25.17 -25.16
CA ILE A 18 7.38 -24.87 -26.46
C ILE A 18 8.32 -25.28 -27.60
N LEU A 19 7.76 -25.55 -28.77
CA LEU A 19 8.51 -25.76 -30.00
C LEU A 19 8.88 -24.40 -30.60
N SER A 20 10.19 -24.15 -30.74
CA SER A 20 10.73 -22.98 -31.45
C SER A 20 11.21 -23.41 -32.83
N LYS A 21 10.77 -22.70 -33.87
CA LYS A 21 11.23 -22.89 -35.25
C LYS A 21 11.96 -21.65 -35.71
N ASN A 22 13.29 -21.71 -35.81
CA ASN A 22 14.10 -20.66 -36.42
C ASN A 22 14.93 -21.28 -37.56
N ASP A 23 14.90 -20.66 -38.74
CA ASP A 23 15.76 -20.87 -39.91
C ASP A 23 16.52 -22.22 -39.97
N ASN A 24 15.76 -23.33 -40.08
CA ASN A 24 16.20 -24.73 -40.23
C ASN A 24 16.41 -25.59 -38.96
N VAL A 25 16.13 -25.10 -37.76
CA VAL A 25 16.17 -25.93 -36.53
C VAL A 25 14.82 -25.91 -35.81
N GLU A 26 14.27 -27.10 -35.60
CA GLU A 26 13.17 -27.35 -34.66
C GLU A 26 13.75 -27.76 -33.31
N ALA A 27 13.59 -26.91 -32.30
CA ALA A 27 14.06 -27.17 -30.95
C ALA A 27 12.94 -27.01 -29.93
N VAL A 28 12.96 -27.86 -28.90
CA VAL A 28 12.11 -27.68 -27.72
C VAL A 28 12.84 -26.74 -26.76
N VAL A 29 12.25 -25.57 -26.51
CA VAL A 29 12.83 -24.53 -25.64
C VAL A 29 11.95 -24.32 -24.40
N PRO A 30 12.51 -23.86 -23.27
CA PRO A 30 11.70 -23.48 -22.11
C PRO A 30 10.70 -22.39 -22.50
N CYS A 31 9.46 -22.51 -22.04
CA CYS A 31 8.40 -21.55 -22.31
C CYS A 31 8.81 -20.14 -21.82
N PRO A 32 8.88 -19.13 -22.70
CA PRO A 32 9.27 -17.76 -22.33
C PRO A 32 8.38 -17.16 -21.25
N ASP A 33 7.07 -17.39 -21.30
CA ASP A 33 6.11 -16.85 -20.33
C ASP A 33 6.28 -17.48 -18.95
N CYS A 34 6.42 -18.81 -18.88
CA CYS A 34 6.71 -19.51 -17.63
C CYS A 34 8.06 -19.08 -17.06
N ARG A 35 9.07 -18.86 -17.90
CA ARG A 35 10.39 -18.39 -17.46
C ARG A 35 10.31 -16.96 -16.93
N LYS A 36 9.62 -16.07 -17.65
CA LYS A 36 9.39 -14.68 -17.21
C LYS A 36 8.66 -14.65 -15.88
N ALA A 37 7.54 -15.37 -15.74
CA ALA A 37 6.79 -15.46 -14.50
C ALA A 37 7.62 -15.99 -13.32
N LYS A 38 8.42 -17.06 -13.54
CA LYS A 38 9.35 -17.58 -12.52
C LYS A 38 10.39 -16.54 -12.10
N THR A 39 11.01 -15.86 -13.06
CA THR A 39 11.98 -14.80 -12.77
C THR A 39 11.36 -13.65 -11.99
N THR A 40 10.21 -13.13 -12.45
CA THR A 40 9.49 -12.04 -11.78
C THR A 40 9.08 -12.41 -10.35
N ASN A 41 8.54 -13.61 -10.14
CA ASN A 41 8.18 -14.08 -8.80
C ASN A 41 9.39 -14.21 -7.88
N ARG A 42 10.53 -14.67 -8.41
CA ARG A 42 11.79 -14.71 -7.67
C ARG A 42 12.24 -13.29 -7.31
N LEU A 43 12.23 -12.35 -8.25
CA LEU A 43 12.62 -10.97 -8.02
C LEU A 43 11.73 -10.29 -6.97
N LEU A 44 10.41 -10.49 -7.02
CA LEU A 44 9.48 -9.97 -6.01
C LEU A 44 9.74 -10.55 -4.61
N LYS A 45 9.97 -11.87 -4.52
CA LYS A 45 10.31 -12.53 -3.26
C LYS A 45 11.64 -12.02 -2.71
N ASP A 46 12.63 -11.88 -3.59
CA ASP A 46 13.95 -11.39 -3.24
C ASP A 46 13.92 -9.88 -2.92
N ALA A 47 12.92 -9.11 -3.38
CA ALA A 47 12.85 -7.68 -3.15
C ALA A 47 12.72 -7.28 -1.68
N GLY A 48 12.28 -8.17 -0.79
CA GLY A 48 12.21 -7.88 0.65
C GLY A 48 11.13 -6.86 1.03
N ILE A 49 10.10 -6.70 0.19
CA ILE A 49 8.95 -5.85 0.48
C ILE A 49 8.15 -6.49 1.64
N PRO A 50 7.88 -5.76 2.74
CA PRO A 50 7.05 -6.28 3.83
C PRO A 50 5.62 -6.63 3.36
N PRO A 51 4.99 -7.70 3.89
CA PRO A 51 3.65 -8.12 3.49
C PRO A 51 2.59 -7.02 3.55
N ARG A 52 2.69 -6.09 4.51
CA ARG A 52 1.78 -4.95 4.66
C ARG A 52 1.73 -4.00 3.45
N TYR A 53 2.71 -4.11 2.55
CA TYR A 53 2.85 -3.28 1.36
C TYR A 53 2.58 -4.03 0.05
N PHE A 54 2.23 -5.33 0.10
CA PHE A 54 1.99 -6.11 -1.12
C PHE A 54 0.81 -5.60 -1.93
N ASP A 55 -0.21 -5.04 -1.30
CA ASP A 55 -1.38 -4.48 -2.01
C ASP A 55 -1.19 -3.01 -2.40
N ARG A 56 0.03 -2.47 -2.28
CA ARG A 56 0.34 -1.09 -2.65
C ARG A 56 0.79 -1.05 -4.10
N GLY A 57 0.08 -0.31 -4.93
CA GLY A 57 0.37 -0.03 -6.33
C GLY A 57 -0.07 1.39 -6.69
N LEU A 58 0.34 1.90 -7.86
CA LEU A 58 -0.07 3.24 -8.29
C LEU A 58 -1.58 3.33 -8.50
N ASP A 59 -2.20 2.24 -8.96
CA ASP A 59 -3.64 2.04 -9.09
C ASP A 59 -4.40 2.16 -7.76
N ALA A 60 -3.76 1.77 -6.66
CA ALA A 60 -4.31 1.84 -5.31
C ALA A 60 -3.87 3.09 -4.53
N TYR A 61 -3.17 4.04 -5.17
CA TYR A 61 -2.73 5.29 -4.54
C TYR A 61 -3.80 6.37 -4.69
N PHE A 62 -4.43 6.75 -3.57
CA PHE A 62 -5.40 7.84 -3.54
C PHE A 62 -4.72 9.11 -3.04
N ALA A 63 -4.65 10.12 -3.91
CA ALA A 63 -4.17 11.44 -3.55
C ALA A 63 -5.30 12.27 -2.95
N HIS A 64 -4.99 12.97 -1.86
CA HIS A 64 -5.90 13.87 -1.15
C HIS A 64 -5.41 15.32 -1.19
N SER A 65 -4.32 15.58 -1.90
CA SER A 65 -3.73 16.89 -2.10
C SER A 65 -3.06 16.96 -3.48
N ARG A 66 -2.91 18.17 -4.00
CA ARG A 66 -2.13 18.42 -5.23
C ARG A 66 -0.69 17.92 -5.13
N SER A 67 -0.05 18.05 -3.96
CA SER A 67 1.32 17.58 -3.74
C SER A 67 1.41 16.05 -3.81
N GLN A 68 0.38 15.32 -3.36
CA GLN A 68 0.29 13.87 -3.52
C GLN A 68 0.05 13.45 -4.97
N GLU A 69 -0.79 14.20 -5.71
CA GLU A 69 -1.01 13.97 -7.15
C GLU A 69 0.29 14.17 -7.96
N GLU A 70 1.01 15.26 -7.70
CA GLU A 70 2.29 15.57 -8.35
C GLU A 70 3.34 14.49 -8.03
N ALA A 71 3.38 14.00 -6.78
CA ALA A 71 4.27 12.92 -6.38
C ALA A 71 3.93 11.59 -7.08
N ALA A 72 2.64 11.25 -7.23
CA ALA A 72 2.20 10.07 -7.96
C ALA A 72 2.52 10.17 -9.46
N LYS A 73 2.33 11.36 -10.05
CA LYS A 73 2.71 11.63 -11.43
C LYS A 73 4.21 11.44 -11.64
N ARG A 74 5.05 11.99 -10.76
CA ARG A 74 6.50 11.78 -10.85
C ARG A 74 6.91 10.33 -10.67
N ALA A 75 6.23 9.58 -9.80
CA ALA A 75 6.45 8.15 -9.66
C ALA A 75 6.16 7.38 -10.97
N ALA A 76 5.05 7.71 -11.65
CA ALA A 76 4.71 7.13 -12.95
C ALA A 76 5.75 7.47 -14.04
N GLU A 77 6.13 8.75 -14.16
CA GLU A 77 7.15 9.19 -15.12
C GLU A 77 8.51 8.51 -14.86
N TYR A 78 8.87 8.29 -13.58
CA TYR A 78 10.08 7.56 -13.21
C TYR A 78 10.04 6.09 -13.67
N ILE A 79 8.89 5.42 -13.48
CA ILE A 79 8.71 4.03 -13.93
C ILE A 79 8.84 3.97 -15.45
N GLU A 80 8.17 4.85 -16.18
CA GLU A 80 8.21 4.91 -17.65
C GLU A 80 9.63 5.14 -18.17
N GLY A 81 10.37 6.09 -17.60
CA GLY A 81 11.72 6.45 -18.03
C GLY A 81 12.83 5.46 -17.66
N PHE A 82 12.60 4.51 -16.75
CA PHE A 82 13.64 3.58 -16.30
C PHE A 82 14.09 2.62 -17.44
N PRO A 83 15.38 2.30 -17.62
CA PRO A 83 16.52 2.63 -16.76
C PRO A 83 17.22 3.96 -17.06
N ASP A 84 16.76 4.71 -18.06
CA ASP A 84 17.44 5.92 -18.57
C ASP A 84 17.15 7.18 -17.75
N VAL A 85 16.61 7.00 -16.54
CA VAL A 85 16.40 8.09 -15.57
C VAL A 85 17.75 8.58 -15.02
N PRO A 86 18.03 9.90 -15.04
CA PRO A 86 19.35 10.42 -14.69
C PRO A 86 19.64 10.36 -13.18
N ARG A 87 18.61 10.32 -12.34
CA ARG A 87 18.70 10.38 -10.88
C ARG A 87 17.64 9.50 -10.25
N GLY A 88 17.88 9.06 -9.02
CA GLY A 88 16.89 8.44 -8.17
C GLY A 88 15.86 9.44 -7.63
N LEU A 89 15.05 9.03 -6.66
CA LEU A 89 14.03 9.89 -6.05
C LEU A 89 14.24 10.00 -4.53
N LEU A 90 13.97 11.17 -3.96
CA LEU A 90 13.88 11.37 -2.51
C LEU A 90 12.49 11.93 -2.18
N PHE A 91 11.64 11.08 -1.62
CA PHE A 91 10.35 11.51 -1.08
C PHE A 91 10.54 12.08 0.34
N ALA A 92 10.26 13.36 0.53
CA ALA A 92 10.37 14.03 1.83
C ALA A 92 9.02 14.62 2.25
N GLY A 93 8.69 14.55 3.54
CA GLY A 93 7.45 15.14 4.07
C GLY A 93 6.91 14.41 5.29
N PRO A 94 5.79 14.87 5.88
CA PRO A 94 5.26 14.30 7.12
C PRO A 94 4.83 12.83 6.99
N PRO A 95 4.68 12.09 8.10
CA PRO A 95 4.20 10.71 8.07
C PRO A 95 2.77 10.63 7.52
N GLY A 96 2.41 9.50 6.92
CA GLY A 96 1.03 9.24 6.48
C GLY A 96 0.65 9.79 5.10
N VAL A 97 1.50 10.58 4.45
CA VAL A 97 1.24 11.16 3.12
C VAL A 97 1.51 10.22 1.93
N GLY A 98 1.93 8.97 2.20
CA GLY A 98 2.07 7.94 1.16
C GLY A 98 3.45 7.79 0.50
N LYS A 99 4.52 8.34 1.09
CA LYS A 99 5.90 8.20 0.56
C LYS A 99 6.33 6.75 0.34
N THR A 100 6.20 5.90 1.37
CA THR A 100 6.53 4.47 1.26
C THR A 100 5.66 3.75 0.21
N HIS A 101 4.38 4.14 0.09
CA HIS A 101 3.48 3.56 -0.91
C HIS A 101 4.02 3.82 -2.31
N LEU A 102 4.37 5.07 -2.62
CA LEU A 102 4.94 5.44 -3.92
C LEU A 102 6.25 4.69 -4.18
N SER A 103 7.16 4.63 -3.22
CA SER A 103 8.43 3.89 -3.36
C SER A 103 8.22 2.39 -3.65
N VAL A 104 7.29 1.75 -2.93
CA VAL A 104 6.95 0.33 -3.15
C VAL A 104 6.25 0.14 -4.50
N ALA A 105 5.35 1.04 -4.89
CA ALA A 105 4.66 0.99 -6.17
C ALA A 105 5.65 1.08 -7.33
N ILE A 106 6.64 1.97 -7.27
CA ILE A 106 7.72 2.07 -8.26
C ILE A 106 8.50 0.75 -8.33
N LEU A 107 8.98 0.26 -7.18
CA LEU A 107 9.76 -0.98 -7.11
C LEU A 107 9.00 -2.17 -7.72
N LYS A 108 7.73 -2.34 -7.35
CA LYS A 108 6.90 -3.43 -7.87
C LYS A 108 6.68 -3.33 -9.37
N ASN A 109 6.31 -2.15 -9.89
CA ASN A 109 6.09 -1.97 -11.33
C ASN A 109 7.37 -2.25 -12.12
N LEU A 110 8.52 -1.78 -11.66
CA LEU A 110 9.80 -2.04 -12.32
C LEU A 110 10.19 -3.53 -12.30
N ILE A 111 9.88 -4.26 -11.23
CA ILE A 111 10.08 -5.71 -11.18
C ILE A 111 9.11 -6.43 -12.13
N LEU A 112 7.83 -6.08 -12.08
CA LEU A 112 6.75 -6.75 -12.80
C LEU A 112 6.83 -6.53 -14.32
N GLU A 113 7.01 -5.28 -14.73
CA GLU A 113 6.93 -4.86 -16.13
C GLU A 113 8.29 -4.94 -16.82
N LYS A 114 9.35 -4.52 -16.11
CA LYS A 114 10.70 -4.36 -16.67
C LYS A 114 11.71 -5.41 -16.18
N GLY A 115 11.33 -6.29 -15.25
CA GLY A 115 12.21 -7.35 -14.74
C GLY A 115 13.43 -6.83 -13.96
N VAL A 116 13.33 -5.62 -13.39
CA VAL A 116 14.45 -4.96 -12.69
C VAL A 116 14.74 -5.67 -11.37
N ALA A 117 16.02 -5.94 -11.09
CA ALA A 117 16.42 -6.43 -9.78
C ALA A 117 16.42 -5.28 -8.77
N GLY A 118 15.53 -5.35 -7.77
CA GLY A 118 15.44 -4.32 -6.74
C GLY A 118 15.32 -4.88 -5.33
N LYS A 119 15.60 -4.03 -4.33
CA LYS A 119 15.46 -4.33 -2.89
C LYS A 119 14.74 -3.20 -2.18
N PHE A 120 13.94 -3.55 -1.18
CA PHE A 120 13.36 -2.67 -0.20
C PHE A 120 14.06 -2.88 1.14
N ILE A 121 14.42 -1.80 1.81
CA ILE A 121 14.84 -1.81 3.21
C ILE A 121 14.12 -0.72 3.98
N ASP A 122 13.73 -1.05 5.21
CA ASP A 122 13.40 -0.09 6.26
C ASP A 122 14.67 0.18 7.06
N GLU A 123 15.00 1.45 7.33
CA GLU A 123 16.25 1.80 8.01
C GLU A 123 16.38 1.13 9.39
N THR A 124 15.30 1.07 10.16
CA THR A 124 15.34 0.50 11.52
C THR A 124 15.56 -1.01 11.46
N GLU A 125 14.89 -1.70 10.55
CA GLU A 125 15.09 -3.13 10.34
C GLU A 125 16.50 -3.43 9.81
N PHE A 126 17.00 -2.62 8.88
CA PHE A 126 18.35 -2.72 8.35
C PHE A 126 19.40 -2.58 9.47
N LEU A 127 19.28 -1.54 10.30
CA LEU A 127 20.19 -1.34 11.43
C LEU A 127 20.16 -2.50 12.41
N ARG A 128 18.97 -3.07 12.67
CA ARG A 128 18.84 -4.23 13.56
C ARG A 128 19.53 -5.46 12.99
N ARG A 129 19.29 -5.77 11.71
CA ARG A 129 19.93 -6.89 11.02
C ARG A 129 21.45 -6.73 10.96
N LEU A 130 21.90 -5.50 10.71
CA LEU A 130 23.31 -5.13 10.71
C LEU A 130 23.94 -5.27 12.10
N GLN A 131 23.23 -4.99 13.20
CA GLN A 131 23.73 -5.26 14.55
C GLN A 131 23.83 -6.76 14.83
N TYR A 132 22.83 -7.55 14.41
CA TYR A 132 22.84 -8.99 14.61
C TYR A 132 23.95 -9.70 13.84
N SER A 133 24.40 -9.16 12.69
CA SER A 133 25.46 -9.77 11.88
C SER A 133 26.85 -9.78 12.53
N TYR A 134 27.00 -9.19 13.72
CA TYR A 134 28.24 -9.17 14.49
C TYR A 134 28.20 -10.05 15.73
N GLY A 135 27.06 -10.69 16.00
CA GLY A 135 26.94 -11.64 17.10
C GLY A 135 27.83 -12.87 16.86
N PRO A 136 28.39 -13.47 17.94
CA PRO A 136 29.18 -14.69 17.83
C PRO A 136 28.40 -15.87 17.22
N ASP A 137 27.07 -15.88 17.38
CA ASP A 137 26.14 -16.87 16.79
C ASP A 137 25.35 -16.30 15.59
N SER A 138 25.90 -15.30 14.91
CA SER A 138 25.20 -14.66 13.78
C SER A 138 25.01 -15.62 12.62
N ALA A 139 23.78 -15.70 12.11
CA ALA A 139 23.44 -16.49 10.93
C ALA A 139 23.86 -15.84 9.61
N GLU A 140 24.31 -14.58 9.66
CA GLU A 140 24.64 -13.77 8.49
C GLU A 140 25.75 -12.77 8.84
N THR A 141 26.67 -12.55 7.92
CA THR A 141 27.77 -11.58 8.04
C THR A 141 27.40 -10.20 7.50
N GLU A 142 28.10 -9.14 7.92
CA GLU A 142 27.91 -7.79 7.35
C GLU A 142 27.95 -7.79 5.82
N ARG A 143 28.90 -8.53 5.25
CA ARG A 143 29.07 -8.65 3.81
C ARG A 143 27.83 -9.21 3.13
N GLU A 144 27.18 -10.21 3.72
CA GLU A 144 25.95 -10.82 3.19
C GLU A 144 24.75 -9.88 3.32
N VAL A 145 24.71 -9.02 4.35
CA VAL A 145 23.72 -7.96 4.47
C VAL A 145 23.91 -6.88 3.39
N LEU A 146 25.15 -6.44 3.15
CA LEU A 146 25.45 -5.29 2.29
C LEU A 146 25.50 -5.61 0.80
N LEU A 147 26.09 -6.74 0.41
CA LEU A 147 26.31 -7.07 -1.00
C LEU A 147 25.02 -7.07 -1.85
N PRO A 148 23.89 -7.62 -1.38
CA PRO A 148 22.64 -7.55 -2.13
C PRO A 148 22.20 -6.10 -2.36
N LEU A 149 22.36 -5.23 -1.36
CA LEU A 149 21.96 -3.82 -1.43
C LEU A 149 22.89 -3.00 -2.33
N MET A 150 24.17 -3.38 -2.43
CA MET A 150 25.13 -2.75 -3.35
C MET A 150 24.90 -3.16 -4.81
N LYS A 151 24.50 -4.42 -5.05
CA LYS A 151 24.43 -5.00 -6.40
C LYS A 151 23.14 -4.73 -7.15
N VAL A 152 22.00 -4.61 -6.45
CA VAL A 152 20.71 -4.39 -7.11
C VAL A 152 20.67 -3.08 -7.89
N ASP A 153 19.95 -3.10 -9.00
CA ASP A 153 19.81 -1.96 -9.89
C ASP A 153 18.99 -0.85 -9.23
N LEU A 154 17.95 -1.24 -8.47
CA LEU A 154 17.13 -0.32 -7.70
C LEU A 154 17.15 -0.65 -6.20
N LEU A 155 17.47 0.33 -5.35
CA LEU A 155 17.30 0.22 -3.90
C LEU A 155 16.24 1.21 -3.43
N VAL A 156 15.23 0.72 -2.74
CA VAL A 156 14.31 1.54 -1.94
C VAL A 156 14.80 1.53 -0.50
N TRP A 157 15.18 2.70 0.00
CA TRP A 157 15.56 2.94 1.39
C TRP A 157 14.50 3.78 2.08
N ASP A 158 13.66 3.12 2.86
CA ASP A 158 12.50 3.72 3.52
C ASP A 158 12.85 4.29 4.90
N ASP A 159 12.21 5.41 5.24
CA ASP A 159 12.27 6.10 6.53
C ASP A 159 13.69 6.49 6.99
N LEU A 160 14.54 6.94 6.06
CA LEU A 160 15.90 7.39 6.31
C LEU A 160 15.98 8.49 7.39
N GLY A 161 16.90 8.30 8.35
CA GLY A 161 17.15 9.17 9.50
C GLY A 161 16.28 8.88 10.73
N THR A 162 15.35 7.92 10.65
CA THR A 162 14.49 7.51 11.78
C THR A 162 15.27 6.69 12.81
N GLY A 163 16.24 5.89 12.34
CA GLY A 163 17.13 5.13 13.19
C GLY A 163 18.10 6.02 13.98
N ARG A 164 18.64 5.46 15.07
CA ARG A 164 19.79 6.02 15.79
C ARG A 164 20.97 5.08 15.60
N PRO A 165 21.69 5.18 14.46
CA PRO A 165 22.83 4.31 14.21
C PRO A 165 23.92 4.57 15.25
N THR A 166 24.62 3.50 15.65
CA THR A 166 25.93 3.63 16.28
C THR A 166 26.92 4.25 15.29
N GLU A 167 28.03 4.80 15.78
CA GLU A 167 29.05 5.41 14.90
C GLU A 167 29.53 4.43 13.82
N TRP A 168 29.77 3.18 14.21
CA TRP A 168 30.13 2.12 13.27
C TRP A 168 29.01 1.82 12.26
N ALA A 169 27.75 1.68 12.68
CA ALA A 169 26.65 1.43 11.75
C ALA A 169 26.45 2.59 10.76
N MET A 170 26.73 3.82 11.20
CA MET A 170 26.72 5.01 10.34
C MET A 170 27.82 4.93 9.26
N GLU A 171 28.99 4.40 9.60
CA GLU A 171 30.08 4.19 8.64
C GLU A 171 29.74 3.11 7.60
N THR A 172 29.06 2.05 8.03
CA THR A 172 28.52 1.03 7.11
C THR A 172 27.46 1.62 6.17
N ILE A 173 26.54 2.46 6.67
CA ILE A 173 25.56 3.19 5.83
C ILE A 173 26.30 4.07 4.80
N ARG A 174 27.30 4.84 5.23
CA ARG A 174 28.10 5.67 4.32
C ARG A 174 28.79 4.85 3.26
N THR A 175 29.35 3.69 3.61
CA THR A 175 30.00 2.78 2.67
C THR A 175 29.03 2.30 1.61
N LEU A 176 27.85 1.82 2.01
CA LEU A 176 26.79 1.37 1.10
C LEU A 176 26.34 2.49 0.15
N LEU A 177 26.04 3.67 0.69
CA LEU A 177 25.57 4.80 -0.11
C LEU A 177 26.65 5.38 -1.02
N ASN A 178 27.90 5.42 -0.56
CA ASN A 178 29.03 5.84 -1.38
C ASN A 178 29.26 4.87 -2.55
N HIS A 179 29.14 3.56 -2.33
CA HIS A 179 29.19 2.58 -3.43
C HIS A 179 28.09 2.88 -4.45
N ARG A 180 26.84 3.01 -4.02
CA ARG A 180 25.72 3.27 -4.96
C ARG A 180 25.88 4.58 -5.71
N TYR A 181 26.37 5.63 -5.05
CA TYR A 181 26.69 6.90 -5.69
C TYR A 181 27.77 6.74 -6.77
N THR A 182 28.93 6.16 -6.44
CA THR A 182 30.07 6.00 -7.37
C THR A 182 29.72 5.14 -8.58
N PHE A 183 28.91 4.10 -8.39
CA PHE A 183 28.46 3.22 -9.47
C PHE A 183 27.14 3.65 -10.11
N GLN A 184 26.66 4.87 -9.83
CA GLN A 184 25.43 5.45 -10.38
C GLN A 184 24.21 4.52 -10.28
N LYS A 185 24.09 3.79 -9.17
CA LYS A 185 23.00 2.85 -8.91
C LYS A 185 21.76 3.59 -8.41
N GLN A 186 20.62 3.32 -9.05
CA GLN A 186 19.37 4.01 -8.80
C GLN A 186 18.86 3.76 -7.38
N THR A 187 18.58 4.83 -6.64
CA THR A 187 18.16 4.71 -5.23
C THR A 187 16.97 5.63 -4.96
N ILE A 188 15.92 5.06 -4.38
CA ILE A 188 14.75 5.79 -3.93
C ILE A 188 14.80 5.88 -2.41
N PHE A 189 14.78 7.09 -1.89
CA PHE A 189 14.74 7.34 -0.46
C PHE A 189 13.36 7.86 -0.04
N SER A 190 12.97 7.55 1.18
CA SER A 190 11.90 8.29 1.85
C SER A 190 12.40 8.81 3.21
N THR A 191 11.93 9.99 3.62
CA THR A 191 12.28 10.56 4.92
C THR A 191 11.15 11.43 5.48
N ASN A 192 11.01 11.41 6.81
CA ASN A 192 10.10 12.29 7.54
C ASN A 192 10.79 13.57 8.04
N TRP A 193 12.11 13.70 7.84
CA TRP A 193 12.92 14.79 8.37
C TRP A 193 13.06 15.93 7.36
N SER A 194 13.26 17.14 7.88
CA SER A 194 13.56 18.30 7.03
C SER A 194 14.92 18.13 6.35
N LEU A 195 15.04 18.59 5.10
CA LEU A 195 16.29 18.52 4.32
C LEU A 195 17.20 19.74 4.57
N ARG A 196 17.02 20.44 5.70
CA ARG A 196 17.80 21.63 6.01
C ARG A 196 19.26 21.25 6.30
N LEU A 197 20.19 21.86 5.58
CA LEU A 197 21.63 21.64 5.72
C LEU A 197 22.25 22.41 6.89
N GLU A 198 21.71 23.59 7.19
CA GLU A 198 22.20 24.45 8.27
C GLU A 198 21.65 24.00 9.62
N SER A 199 22.45 24.16 10.68
CA SER A 199 22.01 23.93 12.06
C SER A 199 21.06 25.03 12.51
N VAL A 200 20.19 24.72 13.47
CA VAL A 200 19.34 25.74 14.11
C VAL A 200 20.23 26.78 14.80
N LYS A 201 19.91 28.07 14.68
CA LYS A 201 20.63 29.11 15.42
C LYS A 201 20.45 28.92 16.93
N PRO A 202 21.46 29.26 17.76
CA PRO A 202 21.31 29.19 19.21
C PRO A 202 20.11 30.04 19.68
N GLY A 203 19.14 29.41 20.34
CA GLY A 203 17.92 30.07 20.85
C GLY A 203 16.65 29.82 20.02
N GLU A 204 16.76 29.23 18.82
CA GLU A 204 15.60 28.76 18.06
C GLU A 204 15.36 27.27 18.36
N THR A 205 14.10 26.89 18.60
CA THR A 205 13.68 25.50 18.69
C THR A 205 13.15 25.04 17.34
N ALA A 206 13.89 24.18 16.66
CA ALA A 206 13.40 23.48 15.48
C ALA A 206 13.57 21.97 15.66
N GLU A 207 12.73 21.21 14.98
CA GLU A 207 12.92 19.76 14.91
C GLU A 207 14.25 19.42 14.24
N PRO A 208 14.91 18.33 14.66
CA PRO A 208 16.18 17.93 14.06
C PRO A 208 16.06 17.73 12.56
N SER A 209 17.08 18.12 11.79
CA SER A 209 17.09 17.89 10.35
C SER A 209 17.67 16.52 9.99
N LEU A 210 17.46 16.09 8.74
CA LEU A 210 18.13 14.89 8.24
C LEU A 210 19.66 15.08 8.27
N ALA A 211 20.16 16.29 8.00
CA ALA A 211 21.59 16.58 8.04
C ALA A 211 22.21 16.33 9.44
N GLU A 212 21.47 16.64 10.49
CA GLU A 212 21.88 16.40 11.88
C GLU A 212 21.85 14.90 12.23
N ARG A 213 21.07 14.08 11.51
CA ARG A 213 20.97 12.63 11.70
C ARG A 213 22.07 11.85 10.98
N ILE A 214 22.29 12.18 9.70
CA ILE A 214 23.17 11.37 8.81
C ILE A 214 24.46 12.10 8.40
N GLY A 215 24.60 13.37 8.77
CA GLY A 215 25.70 14.25 8.39
C GLY A 215 25.47 14.97 7.07
N THR A 216 25.94 16.22 7.01
CA THR A 216 25.79 17.13 5.85
C THR A 216 26.39 16.56 4.57
N ARG A 217 27.56 15.92 4.65
CA ARG A 217 28.24 15.31 3.49
C ARG A 217 27.42 14.20 2.85
N LEU A 218 26.79 13.35 3.65
CA LEU A 218 25.97 12.26 3.13
C LEU A 218 24.68 12.79 2.53
N LEU A 219 24.03 13.75 3.20
CA LEU A 219 22.84 14.40 2.67
C LEU A 219 23.13 15.10 1.32
N SER A 220 24.25 15.81 1.20
CA SER A 220 24.65 16.47 -0.05
C SER A 220 24.75 15.49 -1.23
N ARG A 221 25.32 14.29 -1.01
CA ARG A 221 25.40 13.24 -2.04
C ARG A 221 24.02 12.67 -2.40
N ILE A 222 23.16 12.47 -1.40
CA ILE A 222 21.77 12.03 -1.62
C ILE A 222 21.02 13.07 -2.46
N MET A 223 21.16 14.36 -2.14
CA MET A 223 20.53 15.45 -2.88
C MET A 223 21.04 15.56 -4.32
N GLU A 224 22.30 15.21 -4.57
CA GLU A 224 22.86 15.18 -5.92
C GLU A 224 22.31 14.01 -6.74
N MET A 225 22.30 12.81 -6.15
CA MET A 225 21.89 11.58 -6.86
C MET A 225 20.37 11.41 -7.00
N CYS A 226 19.57 12.26 -6.33
CA CYS A 226 18.11 12.17 -6.33
C CYS A 226 17.42 13.46 -6.78
N GLU A 227 16.28 13.31 -7.45
CA GLU A 227 15.28 14.36 -7.53
C GLU A 227 14.47 14.40 -6.22
N ILE A 228 14.32 15.58 -5.64
CA ILE A 228 13.61 15.77 -4.36
C ILE A 228 12.13 16.01 -4.64
N ILE A 229 11.28 15.16 -4.08
CA ILE A 229 9.83 15.26 -4.18
C ILE A 229 9.28 15.53 -2.78
N GLN A 230 8.80 16.75 -2.56
CA GLN A 230 8.10 17.12 -1.34
C GLN A 230 6.66 16.60 -1.41
N VAL A 231 6.28 15.76 -0.46
CA VAL A 231 4.94 15.18 -0.37
C VAL A 231 4.26 15.72 0.88
N THR A 232 3.23 16.53 0.67
CA THR A 232 2.44 17.16 1.73
C THR A 232 0.97 16.82 1.54
N GLY A 233 0.21 16.71 2.62
CA GLY A 233 -1.20 16.32 2.55
C GLY A 233 -1.70 15.78 3.87
N PRO A 234 -2.99 15.40 3.94
CA PRO A 234 -3.54 14.77 5.12
C PRO A 234 -2.89 13.39 5.35
N ASP A 235 -2.88 12.98 6.61
CA ASP A 235 -2.44 11.63 7.00
C ASP A 235 -3.54 10.64 6.66
N ALA A 236 -3.36 9.89 5.56
CA ALA A 236 -4.31 8.89 5.11
C ALA A 236 -4.57 7.80 6.16
N ARG A 237 -3.62 7.53 7.07
CA ARG A 237 -3.81 6.55 8.16
C ARG A 237 -4.84 7.03 9.17
N LYS A 238 -4.87 8.33 9.45
CA LYS A 238 -5.89 8.94 10.33
C LYS A 238 -7.27 8.93 9.68
N GLU A 239 -7.35 9.16 8.37
CA GLU A 239 -8.62 9.08 7.64
C GLU A 239 -9.18 7.66 7.64
N ILE A 240 -8.35 6.65 7.39
CA ILE A 240 -8.74 5.23 7.47
C ILE A 240 -9.20 4.87 8.89
N GLN A 241 -8.47 5.29 9.92
CA GLN A 241 -8.85 5.03 11.30
C GLN A 241 -10.17 5.71 11.67
N LYS A 242 -10.37 6.96 11.24
CA LYS A 242 -11.61 7.70 11.47
C LYS A 242 -12.79 7.05 10.75
N ALA A 243 -12.63 6.66 9.48
CA ALA A 243 -13.65 5.94 8.74
C ALA A 243 -13.99 4.58 9.39
N GLY A 244 -13.00 3.85 9.90
CA GLY A 244 -13.21 2.59 10.62
C GLY A 244 -13.95 2.78 11.94
N LEU A 245 -13.61 3.82 12.71
CA LEU A 245 -14.31 4.19 13.95
C LEU A 245 -15.74 4.66 13.67
N ASP A 246 -15.94 5.50 12.65
CA ASP A 246 -17.26 5.98 12.22
C ASP A 246 -18.13 4.80 11.77
N PHE A 247 -17.57 3.84 11.02
CA PHE A 247 -18.27 2.62 10.61
C PHE A 247 -18.67 1.75 11.81
N GLN A 248 -17.76 1.53 12.77
CA GLN A 248 -18.07 0.79 14.00
C GLN A 248 -19.14 1.49 14.85
N GLN A 249 -19.11 2.81 14.92
CA GLN A 249 -20.10 3.60 15.65
C GLN A 249 -21.47 3.58 14.95
N SER A 250 -21.51 3.73 13.62
CA SER A 250 -22.75 3.58 12.84
C SER A 250 -23.35 2.19 12.98
N ARG A 251 -22.53 1.13 12.94
CA ARG A 251 -22.98 -0.25 13.16
C ARG A 251 -23.53 -0.45 14.58
N LYS A 252 -22.83 0.04 15.61
CA LYS A 252 -23.33 0.00 17.00
C LYS A 252 -24.63 0.79 17.20
N ARG A 253 -24.79 1.94 16.52
CA ARG A 253 -26.04 2.72 16.55
C ARG A 253 -27.18 2.01 15.84
N ALA A 254 -26.89 1.32 14.74
CA ALA A 254 -27.88 0.53 14.00
C ALA A 254 -28.33 -0.71 14.77
N ASP A 255 -27.42 -1.40 15.45
CA ASP A 255 -27.73 -2.53 16.33
C ASP A 255 -28.60 -2.10 17.54
N GLN A 256 -28.53 -0.83 17.96
CA GLN A 256 -29.39 -0.25 18.99
C GLN A 256 -30.79 0.14 18.49
N ILE A 257 -31.08 0.02 17.18
CA ILE A 257 -32.43 0.24 16.65
C ILE A 257 -33.30 -0.98 16.99
N ILE A 258 -33.89 -0.94 18.19
CA ILE A 258 -34.87 -1.92 18.66
C ILE A 258 -36.22 -1.59 17.97
N VAL A 259 -36.71 -2.51 17.15
CA VAL A 259 -38.08 -2.48 16.64
C VAL A 259 -38.99 -2.82 17.83
N GLN A 260 -39.53 -1.81 18.50
CA GLN A 260 -40.49 -2.05 19.58
C GLN A 260 -41.75 -2.71 19.03
N ALA A 261 -42.20 -3.79 19.68
CA ALA A 261 -43.44 -4.48 19.32
C ALA A 261 -44.62 -3.49 19.33
N GLY A 262 -45.48 -3.55 18.30
CA GLY A 262 -46.64 -2.67 18.14
C GLY A 262 -46.38 -1.36 17.36
N ARG A 263 -45.16 -1.13 16.87
CA ARG A 263 -44.81 0.09 16.11
C ARG A 263 -44.98 -0.03 14.59
N LEU A 264 -45.25 -1.24 14.10
CA LEU A 264 -45.48 -1.55 12.69
C LEU A 264 -46.89 -2.13 12.53
N GLU A 265 -47.61 -1.67 11.52
CA GLU A 265 -48.91 -2.20 11.13
C GLU A 265 -48.85 -2.73 9.69
N CYS A 266 -49.56 -3.83 9.44
CA CYS A 266 -49.65 -4.38 8.10
C CYS A 266 -50.50 -3.46 7.21
N GLU A 267 -49.96 -2.98 6.08
CA GLU A 267 -50.72 -2.15 5.12
C GLU A 267 -51.97 -2.84 4.55
N LYS A 268 -52.04 -4.18 4.58
CA LYS A 268 -53.18 -4.96 4.06
C LYS A 268 -54.30 -5.15 5.08
N CYS A 269 -53.96 -5.56 6.30
CA CYS A 269 -54.96 -5.98 7.30
C CYS A 269 -54.92 -5.16 8.60
N ARG A 270 -54.04 -4.15 8.68
CA ARG A 270 -53.80 -3.30 9.85
C ARG A 270 -53.44 -4.05 11.13
N SER A 271 -53.05 -5.33 11.01
CA SER A 271 -52.57 -6.12 12.13
C SER A 271 -51.22 -5.59 12.61
N ILE A 272 -51.08 -5.45 13.93
CA ILE A 272 -49.82 -5.13 14.59
C ILE A 272 -48.96 -6.39 14.89
N SER A 273 -49.47 -7.57 14.54
CA SER A 273 -48.77 -8.85 14.70
C SER A 273 -47.78 -9.07 13.55
N ILE A 274 -46.60 -8.44 13.70
CA ILE A 274 -45.54 -8.41 12.68
C ILE A 274 -44.33 -9.25 13.15
N GLU A 275 -43.82 -10.10 12.28
CA GLU A 275 -42.57 -10.84 12.46
C GLU A 275 -41.44 -10.14 11.71
N GLU A 276 -40.33 -9.88 12.39
CA GLU A 276 -39.09 -9.39 11.75
C GLU A 276 -38.35 -10.58 11.11
N ARG A 277 -38.07 -10.48 9.81
CA ARG A 277 -37.30 -11.47 9.04
C ARG A 277 -35.82 -11.12 8.93
N GLY A 278 -35.48 -9.83 9.04
CA GLY A 278 -34.11 -9.35 9.01
C GLY A 278 -34.03 -7.83 8.86
N LYS A 279 -32.81 -7.29 8.84
CA LYS A 279 -32.54 -5.86 8.67
C LYS A 279 -31.41 -5.64 7.66
N SER A 280 -31.46 -4.53 6.94
CA SER A 280 -30.34 -4.07 6.11
C SER A 280 -29.20 -3.52 6.97
N GLU A 281 -28.01 -3.39 6.38
CA GLU A 281 -27.00 -2.49 6.93
C GLU A 281 -27.55 -1.04 7.02
N PRO A 282 -27.12 -0.23 7.99
CA PRO A 282 -27.51 1.16 8.10
C PRO A 282 -27.11 1.97 6.87
N ARG A 283 -28.05 2.78 6.38
CA ARG A 283 -27.90 3.65 5.22
C ARG A 283 -28.25 5.08 5.62
N ARG A 284 -27.85 6.07 4.80
CA ARG A 284 -28.10 7.48 5.09
C ARG A 284 -28.68 8.20 3.88
N ASN A 285 -29.72 9.00 4.10
CA ASN A 285 -30.30 9.90 3.10
C ASN A 285 -30.47 11.32 3.69
N LYS A 286 -31.15 12.21 2.94
CA LYS A 286 -31.43 13.59 3.38
C LYS A 286 -32.27 13.66 4.67
N ALA A 287 -33.09 12.65 4.97
CA ALA A 287 -33.95 12.62 6.16
C ALA A 287 -33.24 12.07 7.40
N GLY A 288 -32.15 11.31 7.24
CA GLY A 288 -31.32 10.81 8.34
C GLY A 288 -30.66 9.46 8.03
N GLU A 289 -30.02 8.89 9.05
CA GLU A 289 -29.58 7.50 9.04
C GLU A 289 -30.79 6.58 9.29
N TYR A 290 -30.91 5.50 8.54
CA TYR A 290 -32.04 4.58 8.58
C TYR A 290 -31.61 3.12 8.37
N VAL A 291 -32.48 2.20 8.78
CA VAL A 291 -32.40 0.77 8.45
C VAL A 291 -33.69 0.33 7.78
N ASP A 292 -33.58 -0.52 6.76
CA ASP A 292 -34.73 -1.16 6.12
C ASP A 292 -34.97 -2.49 6.86
N VAL A 293 -36.13 -2.63 7.49
CA VAL A 293 -36.56 -3.81 8.24
C VAL A 293 -37.48 -4.64 7.37
N PHE A 294 -37.12 -5.91 7.15
CA PHE A 294 -37.91 -6.86 6.38
C PHE A 294 -38.90 -7.54 7.31
N CYS A 295 -40.19 -7.42 7.02
CA CYS A 295 -41.28 -7.79 7.92
C CYS A 295 -42.26 -8.73 7.21
N SER A 296 -42.87 -9.64 7.99
CA SER A 296 -43.96 -10.51 7.54
C SER A 296 -45.15 -10.40 8.50
N CYS A 297 -46.35 -10.20 7.96
CA CYS A 297 -47.56 -10.13 8.78
C CYS A 297 -48.03 -11.54 9.16
N LYS A 298 -48.09 -11.86 10.46
CA LYS A 298 -48.53 -13.19 10.93
C LYS A 298 -50.02 -13.48 10.66
N GLN A 299 -50.83 -12.45 10.43
CA GLN A 299 -52.27 -12.61 10.22
C GLN A 299 -52.66 -12.84 8.75
N CYS A 300 -52.02 -12.14 7.81
CA CYS A 300 -52.37 -12.24 6.39
C CYS A 300 -51.24 -12.75 5.49
N GLY A 301 -50.06 -13.04 6.06
CA GLY A 301 -48.90 -13.56 5.36
C GLY A 301 -48.20 -12.56 4.42
N ARG A 302 -48.61 -11.29 4.42
CA ARG A 302 -48.01 -10.27 3.54
C ARG A 302 -46.64 -9.84 4.05
N ASP A 303 -45.65 -9.89 3.17
CA ASP A 303 -44.32 -9.34 3.41
C ASP A 303 -44.26 -7.85 3.00
N PHE A 304 -43.49 -7.07 3.75
CA PHE A 304 -43.28 -5.65 3.48
C PHE A 304 -41.95 -5.17 4.08
N ILE A 305 -41.47 -4.02 3.60
CA ILE A 305 -40.25 -3.39 4.09
C ILE A 305 -40.62 -2.09 4.79
N ALA A 306 -40.21 -1.96 6.06
CA ALA A 306 -40.39 -0.75 6.84
C ALA A 306 -39.03 -0.07 7.03
N ARG A 307 -38.90 1.16 6.54
CA ARG A 307 -37.72 1.99 6.77
C ARG A 307 -37.86 2.72 8.10
N MET A 308 -36.90 2.51 8.99
CA MET A 308 -36.86 3.12 10.32
C MET A 308 -35.67 4.06 10.45
N TYR A 309 -35.92 5.32 10.80
CA TYR A 309 -34.90 6.34 10.97
C TYR A 309 -34.36 6.38 12.41
N SER A 310 -33.03 6.48 12.55
CA SER A 310 -32.36 6.60 13.85
C SER A 310 -32.73 7.91 14.55
N GLY A 311 -33.18 7.84 15.81
CA GLY A 311 -33.51 9.00 16.64
C GLY A 311 -34.80 9.75 16.27
N LYS A 312 -35.53 9.34 15.23
CA LYS A 312 -36.84 9.90 14.85
C LYS A 312 -37.92 8.82 15.00
N ASN A 313 -39.08 9.18 15.56
CA ASN A 313 -40.23 8.27 15.64
C ASN A 313 -40.95 8.15 14.28
N GLN A 314 -40.17 8.02 13.20
CA GLN A 314 -40.65 8.05 11.82
C GLN A 314 -40.42 6.69 11.18
N VAL A 315 -41.52 6.09 10.72
CA VAL A 315 -41.53 4.85 9.93
C VAL A 315 -42.03 5.20 8.54
N GLU A 316 -41.33 4.74 7.52
CA GLU A 316 -41.71 4.89 6.12
C GLU A 316 -41.92 3.49 5.54
N TYR A 317 -43.15 3.16 5.15
CA TYR A 317 -43.45 1.90 4.50
C TYR A 317 -43.05 2.01 3.02
N LEU A 318 -42.11 1.17 2.62
CA LEU A 318 -41.69 1.10 1.22
C LEU A 318 -42.71 0.22 0.51
N LYS A 319 -43.44 0.80 -0.46
CA LYS A 319 -44.40 0.06 -1.29
C LYS A 319 -43.70 -1.17 -1.88
N GLY A 320 -44.28 -2.33 -1.59
CA GLY A 320 -43.66 -3.63 -1.75
C GLY A 320 -43.22 -3.96 -3.16
N LEU A 321 -42.25 -4.87 -3.21
CA LEU A 321 -41.95 -5.77 -4.32
C LEU A 321 -43.28 -6.37 -4.82
N GLU A 322 -43.86 -5.78 -5.87
CA GLU A 322 -44.93 -6.41 -6.64
C GLU A 322 -44.26 -7.46 -7.54
N ASP A 323 -44.63 -8.72 -7.29
CA ASP A 323 -44.43 -9.98 -8.05
C ASP A 323 -43.12 -10.17 -8.87
#